data_AF-A0A8H5Z3W8-F1
#
_entry.id   AF-A0A8H5Z3W8-F1
#
_cell.length_a   1.000
_cell.length_b   1.000
_cell.length_c   1.000
_cell.angle_alpha   90.00
_cell.angle_beta   90.00
_cell.angle_gamma   90.00
#
_symmetry.space_group_name_H-M   'P 1'
#
loop_
_entity.id
_entity.type
_entity.pdbx_description
1 polymer ?
#
loop_
_entity_poly.entity_id
_entity_poly.type
_entity_poly.pdbx_seq_one_letter_code
_entity_poly.pdbx_strand_id
1 'polypeptide(L)'
;MEVLQAFVLLLTCQSREDDMAKTWTLLGLAHKMALSQGLHREPSLFTSTGMDVVQVEIRRRLWHQICHLDYRSAESRGQEPTISDEDFTTFLPRNISDENLVEGSLEKTSATPGFTDMTVHLIRLTTKSQEAKNKDDTNPVAKLQSLFEEVRGMVDEMVNHFQTHYLRYCSPHVPEQRMAIGLATVVEWRCWSIFWLRTPKQYRESVITPEVRQIILEKSVNLIESLNTMPGDKDAQRFGWHIGGHACFQPIMHIVSELDMPNFDAPNRQVLRSRALDALKKTMLARGREATPMWKAMNGIISNCLTKSASRSFQVTPFQTVRTDLPINETTQGLGSSVAVPIPDLLPDMPNFETASSASLPDPAALGSIEMLEPDIMFDWASELVSF
;
A
#
# COMPACT_ATOMS: atom_id res chain seq x y z
N MET A 1 2.55 11.30 -34.04
CA MET A 1 2.52 10.76 -32.66
C MET A 1 2.60 11.87 -31.60
N GLU A 2 3.22 12.99 -31.92
CA GLU A 2 3.50 14.18 -31.10
C GLU A 2 2.25 14.72 -30.41
N VAL A 3 1.12 14.80 -31.11
CA VAL A 3 -0.17 15.24 -30.52
C VAL A 3 -0.59 14.31 -29.38
N LEU A 4 -0.44 12.99 -29.56
CA LEU A 4 -0.77 12.01 -28.52
C LEU A 4 0.22 12.09 -27.36
N GLN A 5 1.52 12.28 -27.62
CA GLN A 5 2.53 12.47 -26.57
C GLN A 5 2.19 13.69 -25.70
N ALA A 6 1.93 14.84 -26.33
CA ALA A 6 1.55 16.07 -25.62
C ALA A 6 0.26 15.87 -24.81
N PHE A 7 -0.72 15.16 -25.38
CA PHE A 7 -1.96 14.87 -24.68
C PHE A 7 -1.74 13.95 -23.48
N VAL A 8 -0.97 12.87 -23.60
CA VAL A 8 -0.66 11.96 -22.49
C VAL A 8 0.16 12.65 -21.38
N LEU A 9 1.09 13.55 -21.73
CA LEU A 9 1.80 14.39 -20.76
C LEU A 9 0.84 15.28 -19.96
N LEU A 10 -0.11 15.93 -20.65
CA LEU A 10 -1.15 16.72 -20.01
C LEU A 10 -1.98 15.86 -19.04
N LEU A 11 -2.45 14.69 -19.49
CA LEU A 11 -3.22 13.76 -18.64
C LEU A 11 -2.41 13.32 -17.42
N THR A 12 -1.12 13.06 -17.60
CA THR A 12 -0.22 12.69 -16.49
C THR A 12 -0.15 13.78 -15.43
N CYS A 13 -0.02 15.04 -15.85
CA CYS A 13 0.02 16.18 -14.93
C CYS A 13 -1.33 16.41 -14.21
N GLN A 14 -2.44 16.04 -14.85
CA GLN A 14 -3.80 16.19 -14.29
C GLN A 14 -4.26 14.97 -13.47
N SER A 15 -3.51 13.87 -13.48
CA SER A 15 -3.88 12.61 -12.80
C SER A 15 -3.56 12.64 -11.30
N ARG A 16 -4.29 13.49 -10.58
CA ARG A 16 -4.24 13.56 -9.11
C ARG A 16 -5.29 12.64 -8.50
N GLU A 17 -4.94 11.90 -7.45
CA GLU A 17 -5.85 10.95 -6.77
C GLU A 17 -7.16 11.60 -6.30
N ASP A 18 -7.16 12.90 -6.00
CA ASP A 18 -8.31 13.67 -5.52
C ASP A 18 -9.20 14.27 -6.64
N ASP A 19 -8.83 14.14 -7.92
CA ASP A 19 -9.57 14.68 -9.08
C ASP A 19 -9.45 13.80 -10.36
N MET A 20 -9.35 12.47 -10.23
CA MET A 20 -9.17 11.58 -11.40
C MET A 20 -10.39 11.49 -12.33
N ALA A 21 -11.58 11.89 -11.88
CA ALA A 21 -12.81 11.79 -12.67
C ALA A 21 -12.74 12.61 -13.98
N LYS A 22 -12.09 13.77 -13.98
CA LYS A 22 -11.94 14.61 -15.18
C LYS A 22 -11.01 13.99 -16.21
N THR A 23 -9.96 13.32 -15.74
CA THR A 23 -8.93 12.73 -16.58
C THR A 23 -9.40 11.45 -17.26
N TRP A 24 -10.32 10.70 -16.64
CA TRP A 24 -10.77 9.41 -17.18
C TRP A 24 -11.40 9.48 -18.57
N THR A 25 -12.33 10.41 -18.80
CA THR A 25 -12.97 10.54 -20.13
C THR A 25 -11.96 10.91 -21.21
N LEU A 26 -11.02 11.79 -20.88
CA LEU A 26 -9.95 12.19 -21.79
C LEU A 26 -8.96 11.06 -22.05
N LEU A 27 -8.71 10.21 -21.04
CA LEU A 27 -7.90 9.00 -21.20
C LEU A 27 -8.55 8.01 -22.17
N GLY A 28 -9.88 7.87 -22.17
CA GLY A 28 -10.59 7.08 -23.17
C GLY A 28 -10.38 7.58 -24.61
N LEU A 29 -10.25 8.89 -24.81
CA LEU A 29 -9.85 9.47 -26.11
C LEU A 29 -8.40 9.15 -26.44
N ALA A 30 -7.47 9.31 -25.49
CA ALA A 30 -6.06 8.99 -25.69
C ALA A 30 -5.86 7.51 -26.05
N HIS A 31 -6.60 6.60 -25.40
CA HIS A 31 -6.61 5.18 -25.72
C HIS A 31 -7.06 4.93 -27.17
N LYS A 32 -8.18 5.53 -27.62
CA LYS A 32 -8.63 5.40 -29.02
C LYS A 32 -7.60 5.94 -30.03
N MET A 33 -6.94 7.05 -29.71
CA MET A 33 -5.85 7.60 -30.53
C MET A 33 -4.62 6.69 -30.58
N ALA A 34 -4.32 5.99 -29.49
CA ALA A 34 -3.22 5.02 -29.43
C ALA A 34 -3.53 3.76 -30.24
N LEU A 35 -4.78 3.26 -30.15
CA LEU A 35 -5.24 2.13 -30.96
C LEU A 35 -5.20 2.44 -32.46
N SER A 36 -5.66 3.63 -32.87
CA SER A 36 -5.63 4.02 -34.29
C SER A 36 -4.22 4.16 -34.87
N GLN A 37 -3.23 4.48 -34.02
CA GLN A 37 -1.81 4.53 -34.37
C GLN A 37 -1.09 3.17 -34.21
N GLY A 38 -1.80 2.13 -33.75
CA GLY A 38 -1.26 0.78 -33.59
C GLY A 38 -0.30 0.60 -32.41
N LEU A 39 -0.38 1.44 -31.37
CA LEU A 39 0.57 1.40 -30.24
C LEU A 39 0.41 0.17 -29.33
N HIS A 40 -0.72 -0.51 -29.39
CA HIS A 40 -1.02 -1.78 -28.70
C HIS A 40 -0.34 -3.00 -29.34
N ARG A 41 0.33 -2.81 -30.48
CA ARG A 41 1.03 -3.88 -31.19
C ARG A 41 2.52 -3.65 -31.11
N GLU A 42 3.24 -4.70 -30.76
CA GLU A 42 4.69 -4.64 -30.61
C GLU A 42 5.39 -4.22 -31.92
N PRO A 43 6.09 -3.07 -31.95
CA PRO A 43 6.73 -2.55 -33.16
C PRO A 43 7.76 -3.50 -33.79
N SER A 44 8.50 -4.25 -32.97
CA SER A 44 9.53 -5.18 -33.45
C SER A 44 8.97 -6.35 -34.28
N LEU A 45 7.68 -6.63 -34.18
CA LEU A 45 7.00 -7.66 -35.00
C LEU A 45 6.70 -7.17 -36.43
N PHE A 46 6.84 -5.87 -36.71
CA PHE A 46 6.58 -5.25 -38.01
C PHE A 46 7.89 -4.76 -38.65
N THR A 47 8.77 -5.71 -38.99
CA THR A 47 10.09 -5.43 -39.56
C THR A 47 10.05 -4.69 -40.90
N SER A 48 8.94 -4.77 -41.62
CA SER A 48 8.72 -4.05 -42.88
C SER A 48 8.63 -2.52 -42.72
N THR A 49 8.42 -2.03 -41.50
CA THR A 49 8.19 -0.60 -41.24
C THR A 49 9.48 0.22 -41.12
N GLY A 50 10.65 -0.42 -40.97
CA GLY A 50 11.95 0.25 -40.87
C GLY A 50 12.08 1.21 -39.68
N MET A 51 11.37 0.95 -38.57
CA MET A 51 11.44 1.77 -37.36
C MET A 51 12.81 1.63 -36.67
N ASP A 52 13.39 2.76 -36.26
CA ASP A 52 14.60 2.78 -35.45
C ASP A 52 14.29 2.57 -33.95
N VAL A 53 15.34 2.42 -33.15
CA VAL A 53 15.23 2.18 -31.70
C VAL A 53 14.48 3.29 -30.96
N VAL A 54 14.61 4.54 -31.40
CA VAL A 54 13.94 5.69 -30.77
C VAL A 54 12.44 5.61 -30.99
N GLN A 55 12.00 5.35 -32.22
CA GLN A 55 10.58 5.19 -32.56
C GLN A 55 9.95 4.01 -31.85
N VAL A 56 10.66 2.88 -31.75
CA VAL A 56 10.21 1.70 -31.01
C VAL A 56 9.99 2.03 -29.53
N GLU A 57 10.98 2.63 -28.86
CA GLU A 57 10.88 2.94 -27.44
C GLU A 57 9.83 4.02 -27.15
N ILE A 58 9.71 5.06 -28.00
CA ILE A 58 8.65 6.06 -27.86
C ILE A 58 7.27 5.40 -27.89
N ARG A 59 7.04 4.45 -28.80
CA ARG A 59 5.76 3.74 -28.91
C ARG A 59 5.48 2.88 -27.68
N ARG A 60 6.47 2.09 -27.22
CA ARG A 60 6.36 1.27 -26.00
C ARG A 60 6.06 2.14 -24.77
N ARG A 61 6.85 3.20 -24.55
CA ARG A 61 6.70 4.13 -23.42
C ARG A 61 5.34 4.83 -23.43
N LEU A 62 4.87 5.27 -24.60
CA LEU A 62 3.58 5.95 -24.73
C LEU A 62 2.40 5.01 -24.47
N TRP A 63 2.46 3.78 -24.99
CA TRP A 63 1.44 2.75 -24.73
C TRP A 63 1.35 2.43 -23.24
N HIS A 64 2.49 2.10 -22.61
CA HIS A 64 2.52 1.71 -21.21
C HIS A 64 2.17 2.87 -20.26
N GLN A 65 2.47 4.13 -20.61
CA GLN A 65 1.99 5.28 -19.86
C GLN A 65 0.45 5.40 -19.92
N ILE A 66 -0.19 5.09 -21.05
CA ILE A 66 -1.65 5.06 -21.15
C ILE A 66 -2.23 3.94 -20.28
N CYS A 67 -1.66 2.73 -20.33
CA CYS A 67 -2.07 1.62 -19.46
C CYS A 67 -1.95 1.98 -17.97
N HIS A 68 -0.84 2.63 -17.58
CA HIS A 68 -0.66 3.08 -16.21
C HIS A 68 -1.71 4.09 -15.75
N LEU A 69 -2.05 5.06 -16.62
CA LEU A 69 -3.11 6.03 -16.31
C LEU A 69 -4.49 5.36 -16.20
N ASP A 70 -4.76 4.33 -17.01
CA ASP A 70 -6.02 3.57 -16.97
C ASP A 70 -6.13 2.78 -15.67
N TYR A 71 -5.05 2.10 -15.28
CA TYR A 71 -4.94 1.44 -13.98
C TYR A 71 -5.20 2.40 -12.82
N ARG A 72 -4.52 3.55 -12.78
CA ARG A 72 -4.73 4.55 -11.71
C ARG A 72 -6.19 5.02 -11.69
N SER A 73 -6.76 5.32 -12.84
CA SER A 73 -8.14 5.76 -12.92
C SER A 73 -9.13 4.69 -12.45
N ALA A 74 -8.88 3.43 -12.74
CA ALA A 74 -9.69 2.31 -12.28
C ALA A 74 -9.59 2.13 -10.75
N GLU A 75 -8.37 2.18 -10.21
CA GLU A 75 -8.08 2.09 -8.78
C GLU A 75 -8.87 3.14 -7.97
N SER A 76 -8.85 4.41 -8.37
CA SER A 76 -9.59 5.46 -7.63
C SER A 76 -11.10 5.28 -7.60
N ARG A 77 -11.65 4.50 -8.53
CA ARG A 77 -13.09 4.27 -8.66
C ARG A 77 -13.50 2.90 -8.11
N GLY A 78 -12.54 2.10 -7.66
CA GLY A 78 -12.78 0.71 -7.27
C GLY A 78 -13.31 -0.14 -8.43
N GLN A 79 -12.89 0.16 -9.66
CA GLN A 79 -13.25 -0.58 -10.87
C GLN A 79 -12.05 -1.36 -11.40
N GLU A 80 -12.29 -2.30 -12.30
CA GLU A 80 -11.23 -2.95 -13.08
C GLU A 80 -10.72 -2.00 -14.18
N PRO A 81 -9.42 -2.08 -14.52
CA PRO A 81 -8.88 -1.38 -15.69
C PRO A 81 -9.64 -1.74 -16.97
N THR A 82 -9.70 -0.79 -17.89
CA THR A 82 -10.30 -1.00 -19.21
C THR A 82 -9.38 -1.77 -20.15
N ILE A 83 -8.06 -1.68 -19.94
CA ILE A 83 -7.04 -2.35 -20.75
C ILE A 83 -6.52 -3.56 -19.98
N SER A 84 -6.75 -4.75 -20.51
CA SER A 84 -6.20 -6.01 -19.99
C SER A 84 -4.82 -6.30 -20.62
N ASP A 85 -4.00 -7.08 -19.91
CA ASP A 85 -2.71 -7.58 -20.42
C ASP A 85 -2.89 -8.48 -21.67
N GLU A 86 -4.09 -9.01 -21.90
CA GLU A 86 -4.43 -9.81 -23.08
C GLU A 86 -4.77 -8.95 -24.32
N ASP A 87 -5.01 -7.65 -24.16
CA ASP A 87 -5.47 -6.76 -25.24
C ASP A 87 -4.34 -6.24 -26.15
N PHE A 88 -3.08 -6.44 -25.77
CA PHE A 88 -1.93 -5.88 -26.47
C PHE A 88 -0.72 -6.82 -26.49
N THR A 89 0.18 -6.60 -27.44
CA THR A 89 1.44 -7.37 -27.55
C THR A 89 2.69 -6.55 -27.24
N THR A 90 2.54 -5.23 -27.10
CA THR A 90 3.62 -4.27 -26.85
C THR A 90 4.43 -4.62 -25.60
N PHE A 91 5.73 -4.86 -25.78
CA PHE A 91 6.64 -5.18 -24.68
C PHE A 91 6.81 -3.99 -23.74
N LEU A 92 7.22 -4.28 -22.49
CA LEU A 92 7.61 -3.24 -21.55
C LEU A 92 8.73 -2.37 -22.13
N PRO A 93 8.77 -1.06 -21.79
CA PRO A 93 9.89 -0.21 -22.18
C PRO A 93 11.22 -0.76 -21.67
N ARG A 94 12.30 -0.47 -22.39
CA ARG A 94 13.62 -0.92 -21.95
C ARG A 94 14.16 -0.05 -20.82
N ASN A 95 14.94 -0.66 -19.93
CA ASN A 95 15.75 0.06 -18.95
C ASN A 95 16.99 0.66 -19.64
N ILE A 96 16.81 1.81 -20.28
CA ILE A 96 17.84 2.53 -21.02
C ILE A 96 17.64 4.05 -20.85
N SER A 97 18.73 4.78 -20.62
CA SER A 97 18.72 6.25 -20.57
C SER A 97 18.56 6.84 -21.97
N ASP A 98 17.97 8.03 -22.05
CA ASP A 98 17.59 8.64 -23.33
C ASP A 98 18.81 9.02 -24.18
N GLU A 99 19.92 9.39 -23.54
CA GLU A 99 21.21 9.65 -24.19
C GLU A 99 21.79 8.44 -24.96
N ASN A 100 21.36 7.22 -24.60
CA ASN A 100 21.82 5.99 -25.24
C ASN A 100 20.89 5.55 -26.39
N LEU A 101 19.78 6.27 -26.62
CA LEU A 101 18.89 6.05 -27.76
C LEU A 101 19.40 6.86 -28.96
N VAL A 102 19.92 6.15 -29.96
CA VAL A 102 20.51 6.76 -31.16
C VAL A 102 19.58 6.58 -32.35
N GLU A 103 19.15 7.68 -32.97
CA GLU A 103 18.35 7.69 -34.19
C GLU A 103 19.03 6.89 -35.31
N GLY A 104 18.23 6.16 -36.08
CA GLY A 104 18.72 5.28 -37.15
C GLY A 104 19.46 4.01 -36.69
N SER A 105 19.71 3.82 -35.37
CA SER A 105 20.23 2.56 -34.86
C SER A 105 19.13 1.50 -34.80
N LEU A 106 19.50 0.27 -35.18
CA LEU A 106 18.68 -0.91 -34.90
C LEU A 106 18.79 -1.32 -33.43
N GLU A 107 17.82 -2.09 -32.98
CA GLU A 107 17.69 -2.54 -31.60
C GLU A 107 18.90 -3.41 -31.18
N LYS A 108 19.72 -2.92 -30.23
CA LYS A 108 20.83 -3.71 -29.63
C LYS A 108 20.30 -4.61 -28.51
N THR A 109 20.93 -5.77 -28.31
CA THR A 109 20.52 -6.75 -27.30
C THR A 109 20.92 -6.36 -25.87
N SER A 110 20.00 -6.65 -24.94
CA SER A 110 20.02 -6.53 -23.48
C SER A 110 19.94 -5.12 -22.89
N ALA A 111 18.87 -4.86 -22.13
CA ALA A 111 18.88 -3.87 -21.08
C ALA A 111 19.67 -4.45 -19.90
N THR A 112 20.73 -3.77 -19.46
CA THR A 112 21.51 -4.22 -18.31
C THR A 112 20.83 -3.78 -17.01
N PRO A 113 20.94 -4.55 -15.93
CA PRO A 113 20.62 -4.07 -14.60
C PRO A 113 21.35 -2.76 -14.30
N GLY A 114 20.67 -1.81 -13.66
CA GLY A 114 21.19 -0.49 -13.39
C GLY A 114 20.10 0.56 -13.22
N PHE A 115 20.47 1.71 -12.65
CA PHE A 115 19.62 2.89 -12.64
C PHE A 115 19.73 3.65 -13.97
N THR A 116 18.60 3.99 -14.58
CA THR A 116 18.49 4.80 -15.80
C THR A 116 17.33 5.78 -15.68
N ASP A 117 17.18 6.69 -16.65
CA ASP A 117 16.04 7.62 -16.72
C ASP A 117 14.68 6.88 -16.72
N MET A 118 14.66 5.63 -17.20
CA MET A 118 13.47 4.80 -17.28
C MET A 118 13.14 4.06 -15.98
N THR A 119 14.06 3.96 -15.03
CA THR A 119 13.88 3.16 -13.80
C THR A 119 12.65 3.57 -13.01
N VAL A 120 12.44 4.87 -12.80
CA VAL A 120 11.27 5.38 -12.05
C VAL A 120 9.97 4.99 -12.75
N HIS A 121 9.91 5.07 -14.08
CA HIS A 121 8.73 4.69 -14.84
C HIS A 121 8.50 3.18 -14.81
N LEU A 122 9.55 2.37 -14.99
CA LEU A 122 9.46 0.90 -14.95
C LEU A 122 8.94 0.36 -13.61
N ILE A 123 9.37 0.96 -12.49
CA ILE A 123 8.83 0.62 -11.15
C ILE A 123 7.32 0.92 -11.06
N ARG A 124 6.80 1.92 -11.79
CA ARG A 124 5.35 2.21 -11.81
C ARG A 124 4.57 1.22 -12.67
N LEU A 125 5.18 0.72 -13.73
CA LEU A 125 4.52 -0.17 -14.68
C LEU A 125 4.34 -1.60 -14.16
N THR A 126 5.12 -2.00 -13.16
CA THR A 126 5.03 -3.35 -12.56
C THR A 126 3.79 -3.56 -11.71
N THR A 127 2.98 -2.51 -11.46
CA THR A 127 1.69 -2.67 -10.78
C THR A 127 0.70 -3.38 -11.71
N LYS A 128 0.67 -4.71 -11.66
CA LYS A 128 -0.28 -5.51 -12.44
C LYS A 128 -1.66 -5.51 -11.79
N SER A 129 -2.70 -5.38 -12.60
CA SER A 129 -4.06 -5.69 -12.18
C SER A 129 -4.24 -7.20 -12.15
N GLN A 130 -4.35 -7.79 -10.96
CA GLN A 130 -4.77 -9.18 -10.84
C GLN A 130 -6.29 -9.25 -10.75
N GLU A 131 -6.89 -9.74 -11.84
CA GLU A 131 -8.21 -10.34 -11.84
C GLU A 131 -8.13 -11.61 -11.00
N ALA A 132 -8.73 -11.60 -9.81
CA ALA A 132 -8.85 -12.82 -9.03
C ALA A 132 -9.75 -13.76 -9.84
N LYS A 133 -9.16 -14.80 -10.45
CA LYS A 133 -9.92 -15.83 -11.17
C LYS A 133 -10.90 -16.45 -10.16
N ASN A 134 -12.17 -16.11 -10.31
CA ASN A 134 -13.25 -16.70 -9.53
C ASN A 134 -13.35 -18.18 -9.89
N LYS A 135 -12.62 -19.03 -9.16
CA LYS A 135 -12.90 -20.46 -9.10
C LYS A 135 -14.04 -20.69 -8.10
N ASP A 136 -14.95 -21.57 -8.50
CA ASP A 136 -16.27 -21.78 -7.92
C ASP A 136 -16.25 -22.45 -6.52
N ASP A 137 -17.31 -22.17 -5.76
CA ASP A 137 -17.87 -22.85 -4.57
C ASP A 137 -16.95 -23.36 -3.42
N THR A 138 -15.85 -22.67 -3.11
CA THR A 138 -15.00 -22.99 -1.93
C THR A 138 -15.22 -22.02 -0.77
N ASN A 139 -15.09 -22.52 0.48
CA ASN A 139 -15.12 -21.76 1.73
C ASN A 139 -14.48 -20.35 1.58
N PRO A 140 -15.20 -19.26 1.90
CA PRO A 140 -14.72 -17.88 1.68
C PRO A 140 -13.41 -17.58 2.40
N VAL A 141 -13.15 -18.21 3.56
CA VAL A 141 -11.89 -18.05 4.29
C VAL A 141 -10.73 -18.69 3.53
N ALA A 142 -10.91 -19.91 3.02
CA ALA A 142 -9.88 -20.61 2.23
C ALA A 142 -9.54 -19.84 0.94
N LYS A 143 -10.55 -19.24 0.29
CA LYS A 143 -10.35 -18.37 -0.87
C LYS A 143 -9.50 -17.14 -0.54
N LEU A 144 -9.79 -16.49 0.59
CA LEU A 144 -9.03 -15.32 1.05
C LEU A 144 -7.61 -15.67 1.48
N GLN A 145 -7.40 -16.84 2.09
CA GLN A 145 -6.06 -17.36 2.41
C GLN A 145 -5.24 -17.66 1.14
N SER A 146 -5.86 -18.28 0.14
CA SER A 146 -5.20 -18.50 -1.16
C SER A 146 -4.85 -17.18 -1.86
N LEU A 147 -5.76 -16.20 -1.84
CA LEU A 147 -5.49 -14.86 -2.38
C LEU A 147 -4.33 -14.19 -1.64
N PHE A 148 -4.23 -14.36 -0.33
CA PHE A 148 -3.13 -13.82 0.46
C PHE A 148 -1.78 -14.40 0.02
N GLU A 149 -1.69 -15.73 -0.15
CA GLU A 149 -0.48 -16.40 -0.61
C GLU A 149 -0.08 -15.96 -2.02
N GLU A 150 -1.06 -15.79 -2.92
CA GLU A 150 -0.84 -15.27 -4.27
C GLU A 150 -0.29 -13.84 -4.24
N VAL A 151 -0.92 -12.94 -3.47
CA VAL A 151 -0.47 -11.55 -3.32
C VAL A 151 0.93 -11.51 -2.71
N ARG A 152 1.22 -12.34 -1.71
CA ARG A 152 2.54 -12.45 -1.10
C ARG A 152 3.60 -12.86 -2.12
N GLY A 153 3.38 -13.95 -2.86
CA GLY A 153 4.33 -14.42 -3.88
C GLY A 153 4.59 -13.36 -4.95
N MET A 154 3.53 -12.66 -5.39
CA MET A 154 3.65 -11.54 -6.33
C MET A 154 4.49 -10.39 -5.75
N VAL A 155 4.27 -10.02 -4.47
CA VAL A 155 5.06 -8.97 -3.81
C VAL A 155 6.53 -9.38 -3.71
N ASP A 156 6.81 -10.60 -3.28
CA ASP A 156 8.19 -11.11 -3.12
C ASP A 156 8.93 -11.12 -4.46
N GLU A 157 8.28 -11.59 -5.54
CA GLU A 157 8.82 -11.56 -6.90
C GLU A 157 9.08 -10.13 -7.37
N MET A 158 8.12 -9.22 -7.18
CA MET A 158 8.23 -7.82 -7.58
C MET A 158 9.36 -7.10 -6.82
N VAL A 159 9.43 -7.28 -5.51
CA VAL A 159 10.47 -6.68 -4.66
C VAL A 159 11.85 -7.22 -5.05
N ASN A 160 11.98 -8.53 -5.27
CA ASN A 160 13.22 -9.12 -5.74
C ASN A 160 13.60 -8.59 -7.14
N HIS A 161 12.63 -8.44 -8.05
CA HIS A 161 12.84 -7.85 -9.37
C HIS A 161 13.38 -6.43 -9.27
N PHE A 162 12.76 -5.57 -8.45
CA PHE A 162 13.23 -4.22 -8.21
C PHE A 162 14.64 -4.18 -7.64
N GLN A 163 14.93 -5.03 -6.65
CA GLN A 163 16.25 -5.08 -6.03
C GLN A 163 17.33 -5.55 -6.99
N THR A 164 17.05 -6.57 -7.80
CA THR A 164 18.01 -7.16 -8.74
C THR A 164 18.30 -6.26 -9.94
N HIS A 165 17.29 -5.57 -10.45
CA HIS A 165 17.41 -4.81 -11.70
C HIS A 165 17.65 -3.32 -11.48
N TYR A 166 17.22 -2.75 -10.36
CA TYR A 166 17.18 -1.29 -10.17
C TYR A 166 17.79 -0.82 -8.84
N LEU A 167 17.20 -1.22 -7.70
CA LEU A 167 17.39 -0.53 -6.42
C LEU A 167 18.77 -0.74 -5.80
N ARG A 168 19.43 -1.89 -6.03
CA ARG A 168 20.83 -2.10 -5.56
C ARG A 168 21.84 -1.13 -6.18
N TYR A 169 21.48 -0.48 -7.28
CA TYR A 169 22.30 0.51 -7.98
C TYR A 169 21.94 1.95 -7.59
N CYS A 170 20.94 2.14 -6.73
CA CYS A 170 20.51 3.45 -6.26
C CYS A 170 21.28 3.89 -5.02
N SER A 171 21.64 5.17 -4.97
CA SER A 171 22.16 5.86 -3.79
C SER A 171 21.07 6.77 -3.20
N PRO A 172 20.82 6.71 -1.88
CA PRO A 172 19.86 7.61 -1.23
C PRO A 172 20.31 9.08 -1.24
N HIS A 173 21.58 9.35 -1.51
CA HIS A 173 22.11 10.72 -1.59
C HIS A 173 21.80 11.39 -2.93
N VAL A 174 21.49 10.62 -3.97
CA VAL A 174 21.09 11.15 -5.29
C VAL A 174 19.57 11.29 -5.34
N PRO A 175 19.01 12.49 -5.58
CA PRO A 175 17.57 12.73 -5.46
C PRO A 175 16.68 11.82 -6.33
N GLU A 176 17.03 11.64 -7.60
CA GLU A 176 16.27 10.80 -8.53
C GLU A 176 16.26 9.33 -8.11
N GLN A 177 17.39 8.85 -7.59
CA GLN A 177 17.56 7.48 -7.11
C GLN A 177 16.83 7.27 -5.77
N ARG A 178 16.90 8.25 -4.86
CA ARG A 178 16.11 8.31 -3.62
C ARG A 178 14.62 8.24 -3.91
N MET A 179 14.15 8.96 -4.94
CA MET A 179 12.76 8.88 -5.38
C MET A 179 12.37 7.52 -5.94
N ALA A 180 13.25 6.85 -6.69
CA ALA A 180 13.00 5.50 -7.18
C ALA A 180 12.84 4.50 -6.02
N ILE A 181 13.69 4.62 -4.99
CA ILE A 181 13.58 3.81 -3.76
C ILE A 181 12.24 4.06 -3.08
N GLY A 182 11.89 5.32 -2.80
CA GLY A 182 10.63 5.65 -2.15
C GLY A 182 9.41 5.20 -2.94
N LEU A 183 9.45 5.32 -4.27
CA LEU A 183 8.40 4.85 -5.15
C LEU A 183 8.23 3.32 -5.10
N ALA A 184 9.32 2.55 -5.08
CA ALA A 184 9.25 1.10 -4.95
C ALA A 184 8.55 0.69 -3.64
N THR A 185 8.84 1.39 -2.54
CA THR A 185 8.13 1.19 -1.26
C THR A 185 6.64 1.51 -1.37
N VAL A 186 6.26 2.56 -2.10
CA VAL A 186 4.83 2.88 -2.34
C VAL A 186 4.14 1.78 -3.15
N VAL A 187 4.80 1.28 -4.19
CA VAL A 187 4.26 0.21 -5.05
C VAL A 187 4.11 -1.11 -4.27
N GLU A 188 5.11 -1.46 -3.45
CA GLU A 188 5.03 -2.59 -2.53
C GLU A 188 3.82 -2.47 -1.60
N TRP A 189 3.62 -1.30 -0.99
CA TRP A 189 2.48 -1.06 -0.12
C TRP A 189 1.13 -1.20 -0.85
N ARG A 190 1.03 -0.70 -2.10
CA ARG A 190 -0.20 -0.83 -2.91
C ARG A 190 -0.56 -2.30 -3.16
N CYS A 191 0.42 -3.15 -3.39
CA CYS A 191 0.15 -4.59 -3.55
C CYS A 191 -0.46 -5.20 -2.29
N TRP A 192 0.03 -4.83 -1.11
CA TRP A 192 -0.57 -5.25 0.17
C TRP A 192 -1.96 -4.65 0.42
N SER A 193 -2.19 -3.41 -0.03
CA SER A 193 -3.49 -2.74 0.16
C SER A 193 -4.61 -3.44 -0.60
N ILE A 194 -4.33 -4.02 -1.78
CA ILE A 194 -5.29 -4.82 -2.55
C ILE A 194 -5.88 -5.94 -1.68
N PHE A 195 -5.03 -6.69 -0.99
CA PHE A 195 -5.46 -7.79 -0.13
C PHE A 195 -6.31 -7.28 1.05
N TRP A 196 -5.86 -6.21 1.72
CA TRP A 196 -6.57 -5.62 2.85
C TRP A 196 -7.96 -5.08 2.46
N LEU A 197 -8.05 -4.37 1.34
CA LEU A 197 -9.29 -3.78 0.84
C LEU A 197 -10.26 -4.83 0.32
N ARG A 198 -9.75 -5.92 -0.27
CA ARG A 198 -10.57 -7.04 -0.77
C ARG A 198 -11.02 -7.99 0.34
N THR A 199 -10.38 -7.97 1.52
CA THR A 199 -10.78 -8.82 2.66
C THR A 199 -11.87 -8.14 3.50
N PRO A 200 -13.11 -8.68 3.50
CA PRO A 200 -14.21 -8.12 4.30
C PRO A 200 -13.87 -8.14 5.78
N LYS A 201 -14.31 -7.12 6.53
CA LYS A 201 -13.98 -6.93 7.95
C LYS A 201 -14.20 -8.20 8.80
N GLN A 202 -15.30 -8.92 8.55
CA GLN A 202 -15.67 -10.13 9.30
C GLN A 202 -14.71 -11.31 9.12
N TYR A 203 -13.91 -11.34 8.05
CA TYR A 203 -12.96 -12.42 7.78
C TYR A 203 -11.50 -12.01 8.05
N ARG A 204 -11.24 -10.76 8.46
CA ARG A 204 -9.86 -10.30 8.64
C ARG A 204 -9.13 -11.05 9.74
N GLU A 205 -9.80 -11.31 10.86
CA GLU A 205 -9.18 -12.03 11.99
C GLU A 205 -8.95 -13.51 11.68
N SER A 206 -9.72 -14.10 10.77
CA SER A 206 -9.56 -15.51 10.37
C SER A 206 -8.55 -15.73 9.24
N VAL A 207 -8.21 -14.68 8.48
CA VAL A 207 -7.32 -14.77 7.31
C VAL A 207 -5.97 -14.09 7.58
N ILE A 208 -5.96 -12.99 8.33
CA ILE A 208 -4.79 -12.12 8.51
C ILE A 208 -4.22 -12.34 9.91
N THR A 209 -3.03 -12.91 10.00
CA THR A 209 -2.37 -13.14 11.29
C THR A 209 -2.01 -11.80 11.96
N PRO A 210 -1.90 -11.76 13.30
CA PRO A 210 -1.51 -10.56 14.03
C PRO A 210 -0.18 -9.95 13.56
N GLU A 211 0.77 -10.78 13.12
CA GLU A 211 2.10 -10.40 12.64
C GLU A 211 1.99 -9.70 11.28
N VAL A 212 1.26 -10.30 10.33
CA VAL A 212 1.03 -9.72 9.00
C VAL A 212 0.31 -8.38 9.13
N ARG A 213 -0.69 -8.29 10.00
CA ARG A 213 -1.43 -7.05 10.26
C ARG A 213 -0.51 -5.94 10.78
N GLN A 214 0.43 -6.28 11.65
CA GLN A 214 1.43 -5.34 12.16
C GLN A 214 2.37 -4.87 11.04
N ILE A 215 2.86 -5.77 10.19
CA ILE A 215 3.73 -5.43 9.04
C ILE A 215 3.03 -4.46 8.08
N ILE A 216 1.78 -4.73 7.69
CA ILE A 216 1.05 -3.87 6.76
C ILE A 216 0.79 -2.49 7.39
N LEU A 217 0.48 -2.44 8.69
CA LEU A 217 0.29 -1.17 9.39
C LEU A 217 1.58 -0.36 9.47
N GLU A 218 2.70 -0.99 9.81
CA GLU A 218 4.00 -0.32 9.82
C GLU A 218 4.35 0.26 8.45
N LYS A 219 4.13 -0.50 7.38
CA LYS A 219 4.31 0.02 6.01
C LYS A 219 3.38 1.20 5.71
N SER A 220 2.12 1.18 6.17
CA SER A 220 1.21 2.33 6.03
C SER A 220 1.73 3.57 6.75
N VAL A 221 2.23 3.41 7.98
CA VAL A 221 2.77 4.51 8.78
C VAL A 221 4.02 5.09 8.10
N ASN A 222 4.97 4.24 7.71
CA ASN A 222 6.20 4.64 7.02
C ASN A 222 5.90 5.42 5.73
N LEU A 223 4.91 4.98 4.95
CA LEU A 223 4.49 5.66 3.72
C LEU A 223 3.96 7.08 4.01
N ILE A 224 3.11 7.22 5.01
CA ILE A 224 2.54 8.54 5.39
C ILE A 224 3.61 9.45 5.98
N GLU A 225 4.49 8.93 6.83
CA GLU A 225 5.64 9.69 7.37
C GLU A 225 6.54 10.20 6.23
N SER A 226 6.90 9.33 5.29
CA SER A 226 7.71 9.71 4.12
C SER A 226 7.07 10.84 3.33
N LEU A 227 5.77 10.75 3.03
CA LEU A 227 5.05 11.79 2.30
C LEU A 227 4.89 13.09 3.06
N ASN A 228 4.80 13.04 4.39
CA ASN A 228 4.73 14.24 5.22
C ASN A 228 6.07 15.00 5.24
N THR A 229 7.20 14.31 5.05
CA THR A 229 8.54 14.95 5.01
C THR A 229 8.87 15.53 3.63
N MET A 230 8.31 14.97 2.55
CA MET A 230 8.63 15.37 1.17
C MET A 230 8.49 16.86 0.85
N PRO A 231 7.51 17.63 1.37
CA PRO A 231 7.45 19.07 1.12
C PRO A 231 8.67 19.86 1.61
N GLY A 232 9.38 19.34 2.61
CA GLY A 232 10.61 19.93 3.14
C GLY A 232 11.88 19.58 2.37
N ASP A 233 11.85 18.55 1.51
CA ASP A 233 13.00 18.13 0.70
C ASP A 233 13.13 19.04 -0.53
N LYS A 234 14.19 19.87 -0.54
CA LYS A 234 14.50 20.82 -1.62
C LYS A 234 14.70 20.11 -2.96
N ASP A 235 15.29 18.92 -2.96
CA ASP A 235 15.57 18.18 -4.19
C ASP A 235 14.30 17.55 -4.77
N ALA A 236 13.32 17.24 -3.92
CA ALA A 236 12.03 16.69 -4.30
C ALA A 236 11.05 17.75 -4.83
N GLN A 237 11.27 19.04 -4.56
CA GLN A 237 10.36 20.12 -4.95
C GLN A 237 10.07 20.16 -6.46
N ARG A 238 11.09 19.93 -7.30
CA ARG A 238 10.93 19.91 -8.77
C ARG A 238 9.99 18.80 -9.25
N PHE A 239 9.77 17.77 -8.43
CA PHE A 239 8.85 16.67 -8.71
C PHE A 239 7.52 16.81 -7.98
N GLY A 240 7.25 17.95 -7.34
CA GLY A 240 6.02 18.20 -6.60
C GLY A 240 4.75 18.05 -7.43
N TRP A 241 4.81 18.29 -8.74
CA TRP A 241 3.70 18.04 -9.66
C TRP A 241 3.32 16.55 -9.73
N HIS A 242 4.31 15.66 -9.62
CA HIS A 242 4.11 14.21 -9.64
C HIS A 242 3.78 13.67 -8.25
N ILE A 243 4.58 14.05 -7.24
CA ILE A 243 4.41 13.63 -5.84
C ILE A 243 3.06 14.10 -5.29
N GLY A 244 2.68 15.34 -5.59
CA GLY A 244 1.42 15.94 -5.16
C GLY A 244 0.18 15.24 -5.71
N GLY A 245 0.31 14.42 -6.75
CA GLY A 245 -0.76 13.59 -7.29
C GLY A 245 -1.09 12.35 -6.46
N HIS A 246 -0.28 12.01 -5.45
CA HIS A 246 -0.52 10.93 -4.49
C HIS A 246 -1.04 11.51 -3.17
N ALA A 247 -2.32 11.28 -2.88
CA ALA A 247 -2.99 11.78 -1.68
C ALA A 247 -2.98 10.76 -0.54
N CYS A 248 -2.74 9.48 -0.85
CA CYS A 248 -2.59 8.40 0.14
C CYS A 248 -3.80 8.24 1.07
N PHE A 249 -4.99 8.36 0.50
CA PHE A 249 -6.24 8.10 1.20
C PHE A 249 -6.34 6.65 1.70
N GLN A 250 -5.89 5.67 0.91
CA GLN A 250 -5.97 4.27 1.31
C GLN A 250 -5.10 3.95 2.55
N PRO A 251 -3.80 4.35 2.64
CA PRO A 251 -3.02 4.18 3.87
C PRO A 251 -3.63 4.90 5.08
N ILE A 252 -4.14 6.12 4.91
CA ILE A 252 -4.82 6.87 6.00
C ILE A 252 -6.01 6.07 6.52
N MET A 253 -6.87 5.59 5.63
CA MET A 253 -8.04 4.78 5.99
C MET A 253 -7.66 3.47 6.66
N HIS A 254 -6.56 2.84 6.22
CA HIS A 254 -6.04 1.64 6.86
C HIS A 254 -5.60 1.94 8.30
N ILE A 255 -4.76 2.97 8.50
CA ILE A 255 -4.28 3.36 9.84
C ILE A 255 -5.45 3.66 10.77
N VAL A 256 -6.42 4.47 10.32
CA VAL A 256 -7.60 4.79 11.15
C VAL A 256 -8.41 3.54 11.50
N SER A 257 -8.60 2.63 10.55
CA SER A 257 -9.29 1.36 10.79
C SER A 257 -8.58 0.48 11.81
N GLU A 258 -7.25 0.48 11.83
CA GLU A 258 -6.44 -0.28 12.79
C GLU A 258 -6.49 0.32 14.19
N LEU A 259 -6.37 1.65 14.29
CA LEU A 259 -6.38 2.37 15.56
C LEU A 259 -7.71 2.30 16.31
N ASP A 260 -8.82 2.10 15.59
CA ASP A 260 -10.16 1.96 16.15
C ASP A 260 -10.40 0.56 16.78
N MET A 261 -9.56 -0.44 16.47
CA MET A 261 -9.72 -1.79 17.01
C MET A 261 -9.45 -1.86 18.53
N PRO A 262 -10.19 -2.68 19.29
CA PRO A 262 -10.00 -2.79 20.74
C PRO A 262 -8.64 -3.39 21.12
N ASN A 263 -8.15 -4.32 20.30
CA ASN A 263 -6.98 -5.16 20.59
C ASN A 263 -5.65 -4.43 20.32
N PHE A 264 -5.70 -3.19 19.81
CA PHE A 264 -4.53 -2.43 19.42
C PHE A 264 -3.79 -1.77 20.60
N ASP A 265 -4.40 -1.76 21.78
CA ASP A 265 -3.86 -1.09 22.97
C ASP A 265 -2.84 -1.96 23.76
N ALA A 266 -2.46 -3.12 23.21
CA ALA A 266 -1.45 -3.99 23.79
C ALA A 266 -0.09 -3.27 23.97
N PRO A 267 0.67 -3.55 25.05
CA PRO A 267 1.90 -2.81 25.38
C PRO A 267 2.95 -2.80 24.25
N ASN A 268 3.06 -3.91 23.52
CA ASN A 268 3.99 -4.08 22.41
C ASN A 268 3.64 -3.23 21.15
N ARG A 269 2.45 -2.62 21.10
CA ARG A 269 1.98 -1.83 19.95
C ARG A 269 1.91 -0.33 20.23
N GLN A 270 2.22 0.11 21.44
CA GLN A 270 2.13 1.51 21.85
C GLN A 270 3.04 2.44 21.04
N VAL A 271 4.25 1.99 20.70
CA VAL A 271 5.20 2.79 19.89
C VAL A 271 4.63 3.03 18.49
N LEU A 272 4.17 1.96 17.82
CA LEU A 272 3.56 2.06 16.49
C LEU A 272 2.27 2.87 16.52
N ARG A 273 1.46 2.74 17.59
CA ARG A 273 0.26 3.57 17.83
C ARG A 273 0.61 5.05 17.88
N SER A 274 1.62 5.42 18.66
CA SER A 274 2.06 6.81 18.81
C SER A 274 2.55 7.38 17.48
N ARG A 275 3.38 6.64 16.75
CA ARG A 275 3.85 7.02 15.41
C ARG A 275 2.70 7.22 14.43
N ALA A 276 1.76 6.28 14.38
CA ALA A 276 0.57 6.37 13.54
C ALA A 276 -0.26 7.64 13.82
N LEU A 277 -0.51 7.94 15.10
CA LEU A 277 -1.27 9.14 15.50
C LEU A 277 -0.52 10.43 15.12
N ASP A 278 0.80 10.48 15.29
CA ASP A 278 1.63 11.63 14.90
C ASP A 278 1.64 11.83 13.38
N ALA A 279 1.80 10.74 12.62
CA ALA A 279 1.75 10.74 11.17
C ALA A 279 0.42 11.31 10.65
N LEU A 280 -0.71 10.86 11.21
CA LEU A 280 -2.04 11.39 10.85
C LEU A 280 -2.20 12.87 11.17
N LYS A 281 -1.71 13.33 12.34
CA LYS A 281 -1.73 14.75 12.72
C LYS A 281 -0.93 15.60 11.74
N LYS A 282 0.30 15.17 11.42
CA LYS A 282 1.18 15.87 10.46
C LYS A 282 0.55 15.95 9.07
N THR A 283 -0.08 14.87 8.59
CA THR A 283 -0.80 14.87 7.32
C THR A 283 -1.94 15.90 7.31
N MET A 284 -2.72 15.97 8.39
CA MET A 284 -3.80 16.95 8.52
C MET A 284 -3.27 18.39 8.54
N LEU A 285 -2.10 18.65 9.13
CA LEU A 285 -1.46 19.97 9.12
C LEU A 285 -0.90 20.35 7.75
N ALA A 286 -0.23 19.41 7.08
CA ALA A 286 0.41 19.64 5.79
C ALA A 286 -0.60 19.78 4.65
N ARG A 287 -1.63 18.92 4.64
CA ARG A 287 -2.61 18.81 3.53
C ARG A 287 -4.01 19.26 3.87
N GLY A 288 -4.31 19.61 5.14
CA GLY A 288 -5.62 20.11 5.54
C GLY A 288 -6.02 21.46 4.94
N ARG A 289 -5.09 22.15 4.26
CA ARG A 289 -5.38 23.36 3.49
C ARG A 289 -5.91 23.07 2.08
N GLU A 290 -5.83 21.82 1.61
CA GLU A 290 -6.38 21.42 0.31
C GLU A 290 -7.92 21.38 0.38
N ALA A 291 -8.57 22.16 -0.47
CA ALA A 291 -10.02 22.43 -0.38
C ALA A 291 -10.91 21.38 -1.07
N THR A 292 -10.38 20.22 -1.46
CA THR A 292 -11.16 19.22 -2.19
C THR A 292 -12.20 18.55 -1.28
N PRO A 293 -13.38 18.15 -1.82
CA PRO A 293 -14.39 17.44 -1.03
C PRO A 293 -13.85 16.17 -0.35
N MET A 294 -12.95 15.45 -1.02
CA MET A 294 -12.33 14.24 -0.48
C MET A 294 -11.42 14.53 0.71
N TRP A 295 -10.59 15.57 0.63
CA TRP A 295 -9.77 15.99 1.78
C TRP A 295 -10.60 16.47 2.97
N LYS A 296 -11.71 17.17 2.73
CA LYS A 296 -12.64 17.56 3.81
C LYS A 296 -13.20 16.33 4.54
N ALA A 297 -13.63 15.30 3.80
CA ALA A 297 -14.09 14.05 4.40
C ALA A 297 -12.96 13.35 5.17
N MET A 298 -11.76 13.30 4.61
CA MET A 298 -10.60 12.65 5.23
C MET A 298 -10.15 13.35 6.52
N ASN A 299 -10.16 14.67 6.55
CA ASN A 299 -9.87 15.45 7.77
C ASN A 299 -10.90 15.17 8.87
N GLY A 300 -12.18 15.02 8.52
CA GLY A 300 -13.21 14.60 9.47
C GLY A 300 -12.94 13.22 10.07
N ILE A 301 -12.54 12.26 9.24
CA ILE A 301 -12.19 10.89 9.67
C ILE A 301 -10.96 10.90 10.60
N ILE A 302 -9.89 11.61 10.21
CA ILE A 302 -8.68 11.74 11.02
C ILE A 302 -9.01 12.41 12.35
N SER A 303 -9.72 13.54 12.33
CA SER A 303 -10.12 14.28 13.54
C SER A 303 -10.90 13.40 14.51
N ASN A 304 -11.86 12.61 14.01
CA ASN A 304 -12.63 11.68 14.84
C ASN A 304 -11.76 10.57 15.45
N CYS A 305 -10.77 10.06 14.72
CA CYS A 305 -9.83 9.06 15.24
C CYS A 305 -8.95 9.65 16.36
N LEU A 306 -8.47 10.88 16.17
CA LEU A 306 -7.64 11.59 17.15
C LEU A 306 -8.42 11.92 18.43
N THR A 307 -9.67 12.36 18.34
CA THR A 307 -10.51 12.67 19.51
C THR A 307 -10.84 11.42 20.31
N LYS A 308 -11.22 10.32 19.66
CA LYS A 308 -11.44 9.02 20.33
C LYS A 308 -10.18 8.53 21.06
N SER A 309 -9.02 8.66 20.42
CA SER A 309 -7.74 8.24 21.01
C SER A 309 -7.36 9.08 22.24
N ALA A 310 -7.63 10.39 22.21
CA ALA A 310 -7.46 11.25 23.38
C ALA A 310 -8.37 10.82 24.53
N SER A 311 -9.67 10.58 24.27
CA SER A 311 -10.62 10.13 25.30
C SER A 311 -10.25 8.79 25.95
N ARG A 312 -9.66 7.85 25.20
CA ARG A 312 -9.17 6.57 25.76
C ARG A 312 -8.00 6.75 26.72
N SER A 313 -7.11 7.71 26.47
CA SER A 313 -5.98 8.01 27.37
C SER A 313 -6.42 8.54 28.74
N PHE A 314 -7.63 9.12 28.85
CA PHE A 314 -8.19 9.62 30.10
C PHE A 314 -8.95 8.57 30.93
N GLN A 315 -9.17 7.35 30.43
CA GLN A 315 -9.90 6.29 31.15
C GLN A 315 -9.02 5.39 32.02
N VAL A 316 -7.79 5.80 32.36
CA VAL A 316 -6.96 5.08 33.35
C VAL A 316 -7.64 5.19 34.72
N THR A 317 -8.18 4.07 35.22
CA THR A 317 -8.88 3.94 36.50
C THR A 317 -7.98 4.38 37.66
N PRO A 318 -8.46 5.19 38.63
CA PRO A 318 -7.72 5.40 39.86
C PRO A 318 -7.67 4.08 40.64
N PHE A 319 -6.47 3.70 41.07
CA PHE A 319 -6.24 2.58 41.99
C PHE A 319 -7.23 2.64 43.16
N GLN A 320 -8.11 1.65 43.28
CA GLN A 320 -8.84 1.40 44.53
C GLN A 320 -7.84 0.78 45.51
N THR A 321 -7.36 1.60 46.45
CA THR A 321 -6.69 1.13 47.66
C THR A 321 -7.61 0.15 48.39
N VAL A 322 -7.25 -1.13 48.35
CA VAL A 322 -7.84 -2.17 49.20
C VAL A 322 -7.50 -1.83 50.65
N ARG A 323 -8.49 -1.37 51.42
CA ARG A 323 -8.42 -1.33 52.88
C ARG A 323 -8.53 -2.77 53.38
N THR A 324 -7.43 -3.31 53.90
CA THR A 324 -7.43 -4.54 54.69
C THR A 324 -7.91 -4.21 56.10
N ASP A 325 -9.19 -4.46 56.38
CA ASP A 325 -9.69 -4.51 57.75
C ASP A 325 -9.68 -5.98 58.22
N LEU A 326 -8.87 -6.26 59.24
CA LEU A 326 -8.78 -7.53 59.96
C LEU A 326 -10.07 -7.75 60.79
N PRO A 327 -10.61 -8.99 60.90
CA PRO A 327 -11.71 -9.26 61.81
C PRO A 327 -11.20 -9.66 63.19
N ILE A 328 -11.73 -9.00 64.22
CA ILE A 328 -11.68 -9.44 65.63
C ILE A 328 -12.85 -10.40 65.85
N ASN A 329 -12.52 -11.59 66.38
CA ASN A 329 -13.47 -12.59 66.86
C ASN A 329 -14.30 -12.04 68.03
N GLU A 330 -15.62 -12.28 68.01
CA GLU A 330 -16.37 -12.57 69.24
C GLU A 330 -17.64 -13.39 68.95
N THR A 331 -17.77 -14.43 69.77
CA THR A 331 -18.75 -15.53 69.83
C THR A 331 -20.17 -15.12 70.22
N THR A 332 -21.22 -15.69 69.63
CA THR A 332 -22.20 -16.61 70.30
C THR A 332 -23.42 -17.02 69.44
N GLN A 333 -23.61 -18.33 69.31
CA GLN A 333 -24.85 -19.16 69.32
C GLN A 333 -26.17 -18.70 68.65
N GLY A 334 -26.74 -19.58 67.81
CA GLY A 334 -28.19 -19.62 67.53
C GLY A 334 -28.61 -20.57 66.40
N LEU A 335 -29.31 -21.64 66.75
CA LEU A 335 -29.90 -22.71 65.93
C LEU A 335 -30.78 -22.26 64.73
N GLY A 336 -30.79 -23.07 63.67
CA GLY A 336 -32.07 -23.58 63.11
C GLY A 336 -32.34 -23.44 61.60
N SER A 337 -32.57 -24.60 60.97
CA SER A 337 -33.56 -24.86 59.90
C SER A 337 -33.19 -24.72 58.41
N SER A 338 -32.97 -25.91 57.82
CA SER A 338 -33.25 -26.38 56.45
C SER A 338 -34.51 -25.79 55.78
N VAL A 339 -34.42 -25.47 54.47
CA VAL A 339 -35.44 -25.75 53.43
C VAL A 339 -34.75 -25.97 52.07
N ALA A 340 -35.24 -26.96 51.32
CA ALA A 340 -34.72 -27.49 50.07
C ALA A 340 -35.23 -26.79 48.78
N VAL A 341 -34.45 -27.03 47.71
CA VAL A 341 -34.54 -26.87 46.24
C VAL A 341 -35.95 -26.82 45.59
N PRO A 342 -36.14 -26.30 44.34
CA PRO A 342 -35.83 -27.10 43.13
C PRO A 342 -35.22 -26.34 41.92
N ILE A 343 -34.41 -27.09 41.16
CA ILE A 343 -33.95 -26.84 39.77
C ILE A 343 -35.06 -27.31 38.81
N PRO A 344 -35.18 -26.72 37.60
CA PRO A 344 -35.59 -27.50 36.43
C PRO A 344 -34.53 -27.51 35.32
N ASP A 345 -34.22 -28.72 34.87
CA ASP A 345 -33.48 -29.08 33.67
C ASP A 345 -34.14 -28.56 32.38
N LEU A 346 -33.32 -28.32 31.34
CA LEU A 346 -33.47 -28.87 29.98
C LEU A 346 -32.39 -28.30 29.04
N LEU A 347 -31.41 -29.14 28.70
CA LEU A 347 -30.64 -29.06 27.44
C LEU A 347 -31.27 -30.04 26.43
N PRO A 348 -31.01 -29.86 25.12
CA PRO A 348 -30.26 -30.93 24.47
C PRO A 348 -29.14 -30.46 23.52
N ASP A 349 -28.01 -31.15 23.67
CA ASP A 349 -27.07 -31.69 22.67
C ASP A 349 -26.55 -30.84 21.50
N MET A 350 -25.24 -30.54 21.58
CA MET A 350 -24.36 -30.23 20.45
C MET A 350 -23.39 -31.40 20.22
N PRO A 351 -23.11 -31.82 18.97
CA PRO A 351 -22.20 -32.94 18.71
C PRO A 351 -20.72 -32.53 18.84
N ASN A 352 -19.95 -33.42 19.46
CA ASN A 352 -18.49 -33.40 19.53
C ASN A 352 -17.85 -33.40 18.14
N PHE A 353 -16.89 -32.51 17.91
CA PHE A 353 -15.90 -32.67 16.85
C PHE A 353 -14.55 -33.06 17.45
N GLU A 354 -14.11 -34.25 17.06
CA GLU A 354 -12.83 -34.85 17.39
C GLU A 354 -11.65 -34.04 16.79
N THR A 355 -10.56 -34.09 17.53
CA THR A 355 -9.23 -33.54 17.25
C THR A 355 -8.65 -34.05 15.92
N ALA A 356 -8.30 -33.13 15.02
CA ALA A 356 -7.49 -33.41 13.84
C ALA A 356 -6.16 -32.62 13.87
N SER A 357 -5.07 -33.39 14.05
CA SER A 357 -3.69 -33.18 13.59
C SER A 357 -3.22 -31.76 13.24
N SER A 358 -2.32 -31.22 14.07
CA SER A 358 -1.52 -30.03 13.83
C SER A 358 -0.58 -30.20 12.61
N ALA A 359 -0.92 -29.58 11.48
CA ALA A 359 0.09 -29.26 10.47
C ALA A 359 0.81 -27.97 10.94
N SER A 360 2.10 -28.10 11.25
CA SER A 360 2.97 -26.99 11.64
C SER A 360 3.08 -25.97 10.50
N LEU A 361 2.69 -24.72 10.77
CA LEU A 361 2.94 -23.57 9.91
C LEU A 361 4.46 -23.33 9.75
N PRO A 362 4.93 -22.84 8.60
CA PRO A 362 6.33 -22.49 8.39
C PRO A 362 6.79 -21.37 9.34
N ASP A 363 8.07 -21.42 9.71
CA ASP A 363 8.74 -20.50 10.64
C ASP A 363 8.65 -19.03 10.18
N PRO A 364 8.08 -18.11 10.99
CA PRO A 364 8.02 -16.67 10.70
C PRO A 364 9.41 -16.00 10.57
N ALA A 365 10.50 -16.64 10.98
CA ALA A 365 11.86 -16.15 10.76
C ALA A 365 12.32 -16.22 9.28
N ALA A 366 11.59 -16.93 8.41
CA ALA A 366 11.88 -17.01 6.97
C ALA A 366 11.34 -15.81 6.16
N LEU A 367 10.73 -14.81 6.83
CA LEU A 367 10.32 -13.55 6.23
C LEU A 367 11.56 -12.76 5.81
N GLY A 368 12.00 -12.98 4.57
CA GLY A 368 12.99 -12.17 3.86
C GLY A 368 12.47 -10.75 3.68
N SER A 369 12.51 -10.00 4.77
CA SER A 369 12.43 -8.55 4.74
C SER A 369 13.63 -8.08 3.93
N ILE A 370 13.46 -7.07 3.08
CA ILE A 370 14.57 -6.15 2.87
C ILE A 370 14.97 -5.75 4.29
N GLU A 371 16.15 -6.17 4.75
CA GLU A 371 16.85 -5.43 5.79
C GLU A 371 16.91 -4.01 5.24
N MET A 372 15.93 -3.20 5.64
CA MET A 372 16.17 -1.78 5.64
C MET A 372 17.41 -1.66 6.51
N LEU A 373 18.43 -1.02 5.95
CA LEU A 373 19.51 -0.45 6.74
C LEU A 373 18.93 0.03 8.07
N GLU A 374 19.61 -0.37 9.15
CA GLU A 374 19.23 -0.31 10.56
C GLU A 374 18.12 0.70 10.93
N PRO A 375 17.26 0.40 11.92
CA PRO A 375 16.27 1.35 12.48
C PRO A 375 16.85 2.71 12.91
N ASP A 376 18.17 2.81 13.05
CA ASP A 376 18.92 4.03 13.31
C ASP A 376 19.06 4.95 12.08
N ILE A 377 18.67 4.51 10.88
CA ILE A 377 18.30 5.41 9.76
C ILE A 377 16.86 5.90 9.97
N MET A 378 16.62 6.50 11.14
CA MET A 378 15.77 7.67 11.16
C MET A 378 16.43 8.67 10.19
N PHE A 379 15.69 9.20 9.21
CA PHE A 379 16.16 10.32 8.41
C PHE A 379 16.39 11.51 9.36
N ASP A 380 17.60 11.60 9.91
CA ASP A 380 18.02 12.66 10.80
C ASP A 380 18.37 13.90 9.98
N TRP A 381 17.34 14.69 9.67
CA TRP A 381 17.52 16.01 9.07
C TRP A 381 18.03 17.07 10.09
N ALA A 382 18.35 16.69 11.33
CA ALA A 382 18.59 17.64 12.42
C ALA A 382 20.04 17.67 12.97
N SER A 383 20.99 16.90 12.44
CA SER A 383 22.36 16.84 12.99
C SER A 383 23.43 17.73 12.34
N GLU A 384 23.14 18.49 11.27
CA GLU A 384 24.15 19.37 10.63
C GLU A 384 23.82 20.87 10.69
N LEU A 385 23.53 21.40 11.88
CA LEU A 385 23.53 22.86 12.13
C LEU A 385 24.47 23.33 13.26
N VAL A 386 25.48 22.52 13.61
CA VAL A 386 26.59 22.99 14.45
C VAL A 386 27.92 22.43 13.93
N SER A 387 28.45 23.00 12.85
CA SER A 387 29.85 23.40 12.73
C SER A 387 30.20 23.84 11.31
N PHE A 388 30.59 25.12 11.22
CA PHE A 388 31.11 25.89 10.09
C PHE A 388 30.11 26.50 9.10
#